data_AF-A0A2E1A0Z0-F1
#
_entry.id   AF-A0A2E1A0Z0-F1
#
_cell.length_a   1.000
_cell.length_b   1.000
_cell.length_c   1.000
_cell.angle_alpha   90.00
_cell.angle_beta   90.00
_cell.angle_gamma   90.00
#
_symmetry.space_group_name_H-M   'P 1'
#
loop_
_entity.id
_entity.type
_entity.pdbx_description
1 polymer ?
#
loop_
_entity_poly.entity_id
_entity_poly.type
_entity_poly.pdbx_seq_one_letter_code
_entity_poly.pdbx_strand_id
1 'polypeptide(L)' 'FSGGPYTSDEGLNQGYTHGFIMTFIDVEARNHYLPHPEHQHVKTAILPAVGDVIAFDFQGP' A
#
# COMPACT_ATOMS: atom_id res chain seq x y z
N PHE A 1 -8.12 3.49 -5.31
CA PHE A 1 -6.78 3.68 -4.71
C PHE A 1 -6.15 4.91 -5.35
N SER A 2 -5.26 5.59 -4.65
CA SER A 2 -4.37 6.63 -5.20
C SER A 2 -2.92 6.25 -4.93
N GLY A 3 -1.98 6.75 -5.73
CA GLY A 3 -0.57 6.47 -5.51
C GLY A 3 0.33 7.16 -6.53
N GLY A 4 1.64 7.15 -6.26
CA GLY A 4 2.64 7.81 -7.09
C GLY A 4 4.05 7.76 -6.50
N PRO A 5 5.04 8.29 -7.23
CA PRO A 5 6.40 8.36 -6.76
C PRO A 5 6.55 9.36 -5.61
N TYR A 6 7.55 9.14 -4.76
CA TYR A 6 8.03 10.14 -3.80
C TYR A 6 8.76 11.27 -4.56
N THR A 7 8.37 12.52 -4.32
CA THR A 7 8.88 13.69 -5.05
C THR A 7 9.39 14.81 -4.15
N SER A 8 9.50 14.57 -2.83
CA SER A 8 9.98 15.59 -1.89
C SER A 8 11.50 15.56 -1.76
N ASP A 9 12.12 16.74 -1.62
CA ASP A 9 13.56 16.88 -1.39
C ASP A 9 13.97 16.67 0.07
N GLU A 10 13.02 16.39 0.98
CA GLU A 10 13.29 16.24 2.41
C GLU A 10 14.11 14.98 2.76
N GLY A 11 14.19 14.00 1.85
CA GLY A 11 14.94 12.75 2.05
C GLY A 11 14.42 11.86 3.19
N LEU A 12 13.21 12.08 3.67
CA LEU A 12 12.63 11.34 4.82
C LEU A 12 11.94 10.03 4.44
N ASN A 13 11.95 9.67 3.15
CA ASN A 13 11.27 8.50 2.60
C ASN A 13 11.96 7.17 2.90
N GLN A 14 13.08 7.14 3.63
CA GLN A 14 13.79 5.90 3.99
C GLN A 14 14.11 4.99 2.78
N GLY A 15 14.36 5.58 1.60
CA GLY A 15 14.61 4.84 0.36
C GLY A 15 13.37 4.31 -0.38
N TYR A 16 12.17 4.44 0.18
CA TYR A 16 10.92 4.06 -0.49
C TYR A 16 10.61 5.04 -1.62
N THR A 17 10.35 4.51 -2.82
CA THR A 17 10.23 5.34 -4.03
C THR A 17 8.80 5.64 -4.44
N HIS A 18 7.82 4.86 -3.95
CA HIS A 18 6.40 4.99 -4.30
C HIS A 18 5.54 4.81 -3.06
N GLY A 19 4.42 5.51 -3.02
CA GLY A 19 3.39 5.38 -2.00
C GLY A 19 2.02 5.12 -2.61
N PHE A 20 1.19 4.36 -1.89
CA PHE A 20 -0.19 4.08 -2.28
C PHE A 20 -1.10 4.31 -1.07
N ILE A 21 -2.27 4.89 -1.31
CA ILE A 21 -3.34 5.06 -0.31
C ILE A 21 -4.55 4.27 -0.77
N MET A 22 -5.04 3.42 0.13
CA MET A 22 -6.27 2.66 -0.03
C MET A 22 -7.24 3.07 1.08
N THR A 23 -8.38 3.61 0.70
CA THR A 23 -9.46 3.95 1.63
C THR A 23 -10.49 2.83 1.64
N PHE A 24 -10.79 2.33 2.82
CA PHE A 24 -11.87 1.37 3.06
C PHE A 24 -13.00 2.09 3.80
N ILE A 25 -14.24 1.65 3.58
CA ILE A 25 -15.41 2.18 4.29
C ILE A 25 -15.34 1.89 5.80
N ASP A 26 -14.76 0.75 6.17
CA ASP A 26 -14.56 0.28 7.53
C ASP A 26 -13.47 -0.81 7.58
N VAL A 27 -13.23 -1.33 8.79
CA VAL A 27 -12.27 -2.40 9.03
C VAL A 27 -12.72 -3.74 8.44
N GLU A 28 -14.04 -3.99 8.36
CA GLU A 28 -14.57 -5.24 7.80
C GLU A 28 -14.31 -5.34 6.29
N ALA A 29 -14.48 -4.24 5.55
CA ALA A 29 -14.16 -4.14 4.14
C ALA A 29 -12.67 -4.38 3.87
N ARG A 30 -11.77 -3.83 4.69
CA ARG A 30 -10.33 -4.14 4.63
C ARG A 30 -10.09 -5.64 4.88
N ASN A 31 -10.71 -6.19 5.92
CA ASN A 31 -10.54 -7.61 6.29
C ASN A 31 -11.06 -8.55 5.20
N HIS A 32 -12.06 -8.15 4.42
CA HIS A 32 -12.52 -8.90 3.26
C HIS A 32 -11.58 -8.73 2.05
N TYR A 33 -11.03 -7.54 1.84
CA TYR A 33 -10.09 -7.25 0.77
C TYR A 33 -8.77 -8.02 0.89
N LEU A 34 -8.20 -8.12 2.10
CA LEU A 34 -6.90 -8.75 2.31
C LEU A 34 -6.81 -10.22 1.84
N PRO A 35 -7.76 -11.13 2.15
CA PRO A 35 -7.74 -12.48 1.61
C PRO A 35 -8.33 -12.60 0.19
N HIS A 36 -8.86 -11.51 -0.39
CA HIS A 36 -9.55 -11.57 -1.69
C HIS A 36 -8.61 -12.12 -2.80
N PRO A 37 -9.07 -13.05 -3.65
CA PRO A 37 -8.23 -13.70 -4.67
C PRO A 37 -7.48 -12.72 -5.58
N GLU A 38 -8.14 -11.66 -6.03
CA GLU A 38 -7.51 -10.63 -6.87
C GLU A 38 -6.41 -9.85 -6.13
N HIS A 39 -6.60 -9.53 -4.85
CA HIS A 39 -5.56 -8.88 -4.06
C HIS A 39 -4.37 -9.81 -3.88
N GLN A 40 -4.59 -11.10 -3.61
CA GLN A 40 -3.51 -12.08 -3.50
C GLN A 40 -2.76 -12.24 -4.83
N HIS A 41 -3.47 -12.28 -5.96
CA HIS A 41 -2.85 -12.35 -7.28
C HIS A 41 -1.93 -11.16 -7.54
N VAL A 42 -2.41 -9.93 -7.30
CA VAL A 42 -1.62 -8.71 -7.45
C VAL A 42 -0.44 -8.68 -6.48
N LYS A 43 -0.65 -9.04 -5.21
CA LYS A 43 0.41 -9.12 -4.19
C LYS A 43 1.52 -10.07 -4.64
N THR A 44 1.18 -11.26 -5.11
CA THR A 44 2.16 -12.24 -5.60
C THR A 44 2.92 -11.75 -6.83
N ALA A 45 2.29 -10.97 -7.71
CA ALA A 45 2.96 -10.39 -8.87
C ALA A 45 3.91 -9.23 -8.49
N ILE A 46 3.56 -8.41 -7.50
CA ILE A 46 4.31 -7.19 -7.15
C ILE A 46 5.48 -7.48 -6.21
N LEU A 47 5.33 -8.35 -5.20
CA LEU A 47 6.36 -8.56 -4.19
C LEU A 47 7.75 -8.93 -4.76
N PRO A 48 7.88 -9.75 -5.81
CA PRO A 48 9.19 -10.02 -6.42
C PRO A 48 9.81 -8.85 -7.18
N ALA A 49 9.01 -7.84 -7.55
CA ALA A 49 9.42 -6.70 -8.35
C ALA A 49 9.84 -5.48 -7.51
N VAL A 50 9.73 -5.56 -6.18
CA VAL A 50 10.06 -4.48 -5.25
C VAL A 50 11.13 -4.93 -4.25
N GLY A 51 11.97 -3.99 -3.81
CA GLY A 51 13.03 -4.28 -2.84
C GLY A 51 12.51 -4.48 -1.41
N ASP A 52 11.58 -3.62 -0.98
CA ASP A 52 10.98 -3.65 0.37
C ASP A 52 9.57 -3.05 0.35
N VAL A 53 8.76 -3.38 1.36
CA VAL A 53 7.38 -2.90 1.53
C VAL A 53 7.08 -2.65 3.00
N ILE A 54 6.62 -1.43 3.32
CA ILE A 54 5.97 -1.11 4.59
C ILE A 54 4.51 -0.83 4.33
N ALA A 55 3.63 -1.43 5.14
CA ALA A 55 2.21 -1.15 5.16
C ALA A 55 1.77 -0.90 6.60
N PHE A 56 0.94 0.13 6.80
CA PHE A 56 0.31 0.43 8.08
C PHE A 56 -1.13 0.88 7.81
N ASP A 57 -2.01 0.46 8.71
CA ASP A 57 -3.41 0.91 8.71
C ASP A 57 -3.53 2.10 9.68
N PHE A 58 -4.32 3.10 9.31
CA PHE A 58 -4.67 4.20 10.20
C PHE A 58 -6.13 4.59 9.99
N GLN A 59 -6.77 5.08 11.06
CA GLN A 59 -8.06 5.75 10.97
C GLN A 59 -7.80 7.25 10.90
N GLY A 60 -8.17 7.85 9.77
CA GLY A 60 -8.25 9.30 9.66
C GLY A 60 -9.42 9.84 10.49
N PRO A 61 -9.42 11.16 10.76
CA PRO A 61 -10.57 11.84 11.36
C PRO A 61 -11.84 11.75 10.51
#